data_AF-A0A248L8T8-F1
#
_entry.id   AF-A0A248L8T8-F1
#
_cell.length_a   1.000
_cell.length_b   1.000
_cell.length_c   1.000
_cell.angle_alpha   90.00
_cell.angle_beta   90.00
_cell.angle_gamma   90.00
#
_symmetry.space_group_name_H-M   'P 1'
#
loop_
_entity.id
_entity.type
_entity.pdbx_description
1 polymer ?
#
loop_
_entity_poly.entity_id
_entity_poly.type
_entity_poly.pdbx_seq_one_letter_code
_entity_poly.pdbx_strand_id
1 'polypeptide(L)'
;MNFLKRAGKSIVARKGKTMIMLIILTVIGSLVLSGFAIQNAAKSAGEEARKELGATVTLQVDRQKQMQERQASGERGRPEEVAIDTTDVEAIEQLDEVKSVNYLAQTTATSSDLTPIESESTNSGGGRGGEMPEGMTMPDFSLNGVTNMELLDTYTNGTLKIVDGEALTTDAKEKSVVIDENLATENDLKVGDTFKLTSTTTENSVTVTIIGLSASTEATSDANFRAAGFMDPMNQMYIANDTLASFSTEEGTVSVSSVVYALEDPSEINTFKKEAMAVSPLDWDTFTLDANDAAYQKMVGPIEQVASFSKSVVYLVSIAGGLILALLILLSVRERRKEMGILLAMGEKRSKLMGQLLIETFAIAAIAFLVTYATGGMTSQFMTDQLLNREVTEAASSVATQTGFGGPGGRGGQQVLDSIPQITEMTTKIDWTTLLQVIEIGSLIVFLSVLLPSLALLRMNPKEILLRED
;
A
#
# COMPACT_ATOMS: atom_id res chain seq x y z
N MET A 1 34.81 -13.10 -48.46
CA MET A 1 33.65 -13.82 -47.85
C MET A 1 32.85 -12.82 -47.01
N ASN A 2 31.52 -12.78 -47.12
CA ASN A 2 30.69 -11.86 -46.32
C ASN A 2 30.89 -12.12 -44.81
N PHE A 3 31.02 -11.06 -44.01
CA PHE A 3 31.23 -11.13 -42.55
C PHE A 3 30.08 -11.86 -41.82
N LEU A 4 28.87 -11.83 -42.36
CA LEU A 4 27.72 -12.65 -41.92
C LEU A 4 28.00 -14.15 -42.00
N LYS A 5 28.51 -14.64 -43.14
CA LYS A 5 28.88 -16.05 -43.31
C LYS A 5 30.05 -16.44 -42.40
N ARG A 6 30.93 -15.48 -42.08
CA ARG A 6 32.06 -15.70 -41.16
C ARG A 6 31.59 -15.80 -39.71
N ALA A 7 30.65 -14.97 -39.29
CA ALA A 7 30.00 -15.07 -37.98
C ALA A 7 29.35 -16.46 -37.79
N GLY A 8 28.55 -16.92 -38.76
CA GLY A 8 27.94 -18.26 -38.68
C GLY A 8 28.95 -19.41 -38.59
N LYS A 9 30.02 -19.39 -39.40
CA LYS A 9 31.10 -20.40 -39.29
C LYS A 9 31.85 -20.31 -37.96
N SER A 10 32.02 -19.11 -37.44
CA SER A 10 32.69 -18.85 -36.17
C SER A 10 31.96 -19.48 -34.98
N ILE A 11 30.63 -19.34 -34.95
CA ILE A 11 29.75 -19.96 -33.94
C ILE A 11 29.95 -21.49 -33.91
N VAL A 12 29.97 -22.12 -35.09
CA VAL A 12 30.10 -23.58 -35.24
C VAL A 12 31.52 -24.07 -34.94
N ALA A 13 32.55 -23.31 -35.31
CA ALA A 13 33.94 -23.67 -35.09
C ALA A 13 34.32 -23.65 -33.59
N ARG A 14 33.60 -22.90 -32.75
CA ARG A 14 33.95 -22.72 -31.32
C ARG A 14 32.82 -23.10 -30.38
N LYS A 15 32.29 -24.31 -30.56
CA LYS A 15 31.13 -24.86 -29.83
C LYS A 15 31.20 -24.65 -28.31
N GLY A 16 32.36 -24.86 -27.68
CA GLY A 16 32.51 -24.69 -26.23
C GLY A 16 32.23 -23.27 -25.75
N LYS A 17 32.81 -22.25 -26.40
CA LYS A 17 32.58 -20.85 -26.02
C LYS A 17 31.19 -20.35 -26.38
N THR A 18 30.70 -20.77 -27.55
CA THR A 18 29.32 -20.51 -27.96
C THR A 18 28.33 -21.06 -26.93
N MET A 19 28.57 -22.27 -26.42
CA MET A 19 27.73 -22.90 -25.41
C MET A 19 27.81 -22.21 -24.04
N ILE A 20 29.03 -21.81 -23.60
CA ILE A 20 29.19 -21.02 -22.37
C ILE A 20 28.46 -19.68 -22.46
N MET A 21 28.60 -18.97 -23.59
CA MET A 21 27.92 -17.70 -23.84
C MET A 21 26.40 -17.87 -23.88
N LEU A 22 25.90 -18.94 -24.51
CA LEU A 22 24.48 -19.28 -24.51
C LEU A 22 23.96 -19.50 -23.08
N ILE A 23 24.63 -20.34 -22.29
CA ILE A 23 24.24 -20.63 -20.90
C ILE A 23 24.18 -19.34 -20.08
N ILE A 24 25.21 -18.50 -20.16
CA ILE A 24 25.27 -17.26 -19.40
C ILE A 24 24.17 -16.30 -19.83
N LEU A 25 23.93 -16.14 -21.13
CA LEU A 25 22.83 -15.30 -21.64
C LEU A 25 21.46 -15.83 -21.20
N THR A 26 21.26 -17.15 -21.19
CA THR A 26 20.02 -17.75 -20.71
C THR A 26 19.84 -17.52 -19.21
N VAL A 27 20.89 -17.69 -18.41
CA VAL A 27 20.83 -17.44 -16.95
C VAL A 27 20.53 -15.97 -16.65
N ILE A 28 21.25 -15.04 -17.30
CA ILE A 28 20.99 -13.60 -17.15
C ILE A 28 19.56 -13.28 -17.61
N GLY A 29 19.16 -13.79 -18.78
CA GLY A 29 17.82 -13.59 -19.32
C GLY A 29 16.73 -14.08 -18.38
N SER A 30 16.88 -15.29 -17.82
CA SER A 30 15.91 -15.85 -16.88
C SER A 30 15.81 -15.05 -15.59
N LEU A 31 16.94 -14.60 -15.03
CA LEU A 31 16.94 -13.77 -13.82
C LEU A 31 16.32 -12.38 -14.06
N VAL A 32 16.63 -11.75 -15.19
CA VAL A 32 16.05 -10.45 -15.57
C VAL A 32 14.55 -10.58 -15.85
N LEU A 33 14.13 -11.65 -16.55
CA LEU A 33 12.72 -11.95 -16.80
C LEU A 33 11.96 -12.18 -15.49
N SER A 34 12.49 -12.99 -14.58
CA SER A 34 11.89 -13.18 -13.25
C SER A 34 11.76 -11.87 -12.50
N GLY A 35 12.81 -11.02 -12.51
CA GLY A 35 12.77 -9.73 -11.81
C GLY A 35 11.69 -8.78 -12.35
N PHE A 36 11.49 -8.70 -13.66
CA PHE A 36 10.39 -7.93 -14.25
C PHE A 36 9.02 -8.57 -14.02
N ALA A 37 8.91 -9.90 -14.11
CA ALA A 37 7.67 -10.61 -13.85
C ALA A 37 7.19 -10.38 -12.40
N ILE A 38 8.10 -10.48 -11.43
CA ILE A 38 7.80 -10.20 -10.01
C ILE A 38 7.44 -8.71 -9.83
N GLN A 39 8.18 -7.79 -10.46
CA GLN A 39 7.88 -6.36 -10.37
C GLN A 39 6.47 -6.03 -10.89
N ASN A 40 6.08 -6.58 -12.06
CA ASN A 40 4.77 -6.33 -12.65
C ASN A 40 3.65 -6.99 -11.85
N ALA A 41 3.88 -8.20 -11.33
CA ALA A 41 2.93 -8.88 -10.47
C ALA A 41 2.73 -8.15 -9.13
N ALA A 42 3.82 -7.67 -8.50
CA ALA A 42 3.76 -6.85 -7.30
C ALA A 42 3.06 -5.51 -7.56
N LYS A 43 3.33 -4.86 -8.70
CA LYS A 43 2.62 -3.62 -9.07
C LYS A 43 1.12 -3.86 -9.22
N SER A 44 0.73 -4.93 -9.91
CA SER A 44 -0.68 -5.29 -10.11
C SER A 44 -1.37 -5.65 -8.79
N ALA A 45 -0.71 -6.44 -7.93
CA ALA A 45 -1.21 -6.78 -6.61
C ALA A 45 -1.34 -5.54 -5.71
N GLY A 46 -0.40 -4.60 -5.81
CA GLY A 46 -0.47 -3.32 -5.11
C GLY A 46 -1.61 -2.45 -5.62
N GLU A 47 -1.86 -2.39 -6.92
CA GLU A 47 -3.02 -1.69 -7.50
C GLU A 47 -4.35 -2.31 -7.04
N GLU A 48 -4.46 -3.62 -6.97
CA GLU A 48 -5.67 -4.30 -6.48
C GLU A 48 -5.87 -4.09 -4.98
N ALA A 49 -4.81 -4.25 -4.18
CA ALA A 49 -4.81 -3.97 -2.75
C ALA A 49 -5.25 -2.52 -2.45
N ARG A 50 -4.80 -1.56 -3.27
CA ARG A 50 -5.22 -0.17 -3.16
C ARG A 50 -6.71 0.03 -3.47
N LYS A 51 -7.27 -0.71 -4.42
CA LYS A 51 -8.72 -0.66 -4.72
C LYS A 51 -9.55 -1.24 -3.59
N GLU A 52 -9.09 -2.34 -2.98
CA GLU A 52 -9.80 -2.98 -1.87
C GLU A 52 -9.85 -2.10 -0.61
N LEU A 53 -8.76 -1.37 -0.30
CA LEU A 53 -8.72 -0.49 0.88
C LEU A 53 -9.53 0.80 0.75
N GLY A 54 -9.94 1.16 -0.47
CA GLY A 54 -10.53 2.46 -0.75
C GLY A 54 -9.50 3.60 -0.70
N ALA A 55 -9.77 4.67 -1.47
CA ALA A 55 -8.91 5.83 -1.57
C ALA A 55 -9.37 6.94 -0.61
N THR A 56 -9.37 6.69 0.70
CA THR A 56 -9.82 7.70 1.67
C THR A 56 -8.67 8.52 2.23
N VAL A 57 -8.89 9.83 2.37
CA VAL A 57 -7.99 10.77 3.04
C VAL A 57 -8.78 11.51 4.11
N THR A 58 -8.30 11.48 5.33
CA THR A 58 -8.99 12.04 6.50
C THR A 58 -8.32 13.34 6.93
N LEU A 59 -9.10 14.42 6.97
CA LEU A 59 -8.77 15.67 7.61
C LEU A 59 -9.23 15.63 9.08
N GLN A 60 -8.31 15.85 9.99
CA GLN A 60 -8.60 15.88 11.43
C GLN A 60 -7.57 16.73 12.18
N VAL A 61 -7.84 17.07 13.44
CA VAL A 61 -6.85 17.72 14.31
C VAL A 61 -5.69 16.75 14.59
N ASP A 62 -4.45 17.22 14.50
CA ASP A 62 -3.27 16.44 14.89
C ASP A 62 -3.15 16.37 16.41
N ARG A 63 -3.95 15.48 17.00
CA ARG A 63 -3.95 15.24 18.45
C ARG A 63 -2.61 14.72 18.97
N GLN A 64 -1.81 14.06 18.13
CA GLN A 64 -0.52 13.53 18.53
C GLN A 64 0.48 14.68 18.75
N LYS A 65 0.55 15.61 17.79
CA LYS A 65 1.38 16.82 17.91
C LYS A 65 0.89 17.70 19.07
N GLN A 66 -0.42 17.93 19.19
CA GLN A 66 -1.00 18.68 20.31
C GLN A 66 -0.67 18.05 21.68
N MET A 67 -0.66 16.72 21.78
CA MET A 67 -0.24 16.04 23.02
C MET A 67 1.27 16.19 23.28
N GLN A 68 2.11 16.09 22.26
CA GLN A 68 3.56 16.28 22.40
C GLN A 68 3.91 17.70 22.84
N GLU A 69 3.27 18.71 22.23
CA GLU A 69 3.45 20.12 22.57
C GLU A 69 3.01 20.41 24.01
N ARG A 70 1.88 19.84 24.46
CA ARG A 70 1.45 19.99 25.86
C ARG A 70 2.33 19.26 26.86
N GLN A 71 2.85 18.09 26.51
CA GLN A 71 3.84 17.40 27.34
C GLN A 71 5.12 18.23 27.47
N ALA A 72 5.50 18.96 26.42
CA ALA A 72 6.63 19.89 26.44
C ALA A 72 6.33 21.20 27.20
N SER A 73 5.11 21.75 27.10
CA SER A 73 4.70 23.00 27.76
C SER A 73 4.33 22.82 29.24
N GLY A 74 3.97 21.61 29.66
CA GLY A 74 3.55 21.31 31.02
C GLY A 74 2.09 21.67 31.33
N GLU A 75 1.29 22.01 30.32
CA GLU A 75 -0.14 22.30 30.48
C GLU A 75 -0.94 21.08 30.96
N ARG A 76 -1.87 21.33 31.90
CA ARG A 76 -2.78 20.32 32.47
C ARG A 76 -4.23 20.72 32.17
N GLY A 77 -4.99 19.82 31.56
CA GLY A 77 -6.40 20.04 31.20
C GLY A 77 -6.83 19.20 30.00
N ARG A 78 -8.11 19.24 29.63
CA ARG A 78 -8.57 18.75 28.31
C ARG A 78 -8.09 19.75 27.24
N PRO A 79 -7.61 19.27 26.07
CA PRO A 79 -7.28 20.17 24.98
C PRO A 79 -8.52 20.95 24.54
N GLU A 80 -8.35 22.20 24.10
CA GLU A 80 -9.44 22.96 23.49
C GLU A 80 -9.93 22.21 22.24
N GLU A 81 -11.26 22.11 22.11
CA GLU A 81 -11.89 21.58 20.90
C GLU A 81 -11.72 22.60 19.78
N VAL A 82 -10.79 22.31 18.87
CA VAL A 82 -10.67 23.06 17.63
C VAL A 82 -11.67 22.46 16.65
N ALA A 83 -12.72 23.23 16.33
CA ALA A 83 -13.68 22.85 15.31
C ALA A 83 -13.09 23.09 13.91
N ILE A 84 -13.41 22.20 12.97
CA ILE A 84 -13.14 22.40 11.55
C ILE A 84 -14.26 23.29 10.99
N ASP A 85 -13.90 24.44 10.41
CA ASP A 85 -14.89 25.29 9.73
C ASP A 85 -15.33 24.63 8.42
N THR A 86 -16.64 24.58 8.20
CA THR A 86 -17.24 23.99 7.00
C THR A 86 -16.79 24.67 5.71
N THR A 87 -16.48 25.97 5.74
CA THR A 87 -16.05 26.69 4.51
C THR A 87 -14.67 26.25 4.03
N ASP A 88 -13.81 25.80 4.94
CA ASP A 88 -12.45 25.37 4.61
C ASP A 88 -12.42 23.96 4.01
N VAL A 89 -13.47 23.18 4.30
CA VAL A 89 -13.73 21.83 3.79
C VAL A 89 -14.33 21.89 2.39
N GLU A 90 -15.26 22.80 2.14
CA GLU A 90 -15.90 22.98 0.82
C GLU A 90 -14.88 23.27 -0.30
N ALA A 91 -13.78 23.97 0.01
CA ALA A 91 -12.72 24.26 -0.95
C ALA A 91 -11.95 23.00 -1.37
N ILE A 92 -11.80 22.03 -0.46
CA ILE A 92 -11.13 20.74 -0.74
C ILE A 92 -12.10 19.78 -1.42
N GLU A 93 -13.39 19.82 -1.06
CA GLU A 93 -14.46 19.03 -1.70
C GLU A 93 -14.61 19.31 -3.19
N GLN A 94 -14.27 20.52 -3.66
CA GLN A 94 -14.38 20.92 -5.07
C GLN A 94 -13.20 20.45 -5.96
N LEU A 95 -12.21 19.74 -5.41
CA LEU A 95 -11.12 19.18 -6.19
C LEU A 95 -11.63 18.01 -7.07
N ASP A 96 -11.13 17.93 -8.31
CA ASP A 96 -11.60 16.96 -9.31
C ASP A 96 -11.36 15.50 -8.87
N GLU A 97 -10.38 15.27 -8.00
CA GLU A 97 -10.03 13.95 -7.48
C GLU A 97 -11.03 13.42 -6.44
N VAL A 98 -11.89 14.28 -5.88
CA VAL A 98 -12.83 13.92 -4.81
C VAL A 98 -14.12 13.34 -5.40
N LYS A 99 -14.37 12.07 -5.10
CA LYS A 99 -15.60 11.37 -5.50
C LYS A 99 -16.76 11.66 -4.55
N SER A 100 -16.49 11.67 -3.25
CA SER A 100 -17.49 11.92 -2.21
C SER A 100 -16.85 12.30 -0.88
N VAL A 101 -17.57 13.05 -0.07
CA VAL A 101 -17.12 13.50 1.25
C VAL A 101 -18.00 12.92 2.34
N ASN A 102 -17.36 12.47 3.43
CA ASN A 102 -18.04 12.00 4.63
C ASN A 102 -17.66 12.90 5.80
N TYR A 103 -18.64 13.66 6.27
CA TYR A 103 -18.49 14.49 7.46
C TYR A 103 -18.73 13.65 8.70
N LEU A 104 -17.77 13.66 9.63
CA LEU A 104 -17.86 12.96 10.90
C LEU A 104 -18.00 13.97 12.04
N ALA A 105 -18.97 13.72 12.90
CA ALA A 105 -19.18 14.50 14.11
C ALA A 105 -19.60 13.57 15.24
N GLN A 106 -19.40 14.00 16.48
CA GLN A 106 -19.73 13.19 17.65
C GLN A 106 -20.40 14.04 18.72
N THR A 107 -21.45 13.50 19.31
CA THR A 107 -22.06 14.05 20.52
C THR A 107 -22.51 12.91 21.44
N THR A 108 -23.15 13.25 22.55
CA THR A 108 -23.62 12.26 23.52
C THR A 108 -25.11 12.46 23.81
N ALA A 109 -25.78 11.36 24.14
CA ALA A 109 -27.21 11.35 24.42
C ALA A 109 -27.56 10.38 25.54
N THR A 110 -28.76 10.57 26.09
CA THR A 110 -29.43 9.64 26.99
C THR A 110 -30.76 9.21 26.38
N SER A 111 -31.34 8.12 26.88
CA SER A 111 -32.66 7.66 26.46
C SER A 111 -33.48 7.21 27.67
N SER A 112 -34.76 7.58 27.70
CA SER A 112 -35.71 7.01 28.67
C SER A 112 -36.22 5.63 28.27
N ASP A 113 -36.04 5.29 26.99
CA ASP A 113 -36.67 4.12 26.37
C ASP A 113 -35.68 2.95 26.25
N LEU A 114 -34.38 3.20 26.48
CA LEU A 114 -33.30 2.23 26.30
C LEU A 114 -32.49 2.04 27.58
N THR A 115 -32.08 0.80 27.81
CA THR A 115 -31.09 0.42 28.80
C THR A 115 -29.74 0.26 28.09
N PRO A 116 -28.69 1.01 28.46
CA PRO A 116 -27.36 0.85 27.87
C PRO A 116 -26.75 -0.49 28.27
N ILE A 117 -25.89 -1.05 27.41
CA ILE A 117 -25.13 -2.25 27.72
C ILE A 117 -24.07 -1.92 28.79
N GLU A 118 -24.14 -2.62 29.93
CA GLU A 118 -23.13 -2.48 30.98
C GLU A 118 -21.90 -3.34 30.68
N SER A 119 -20.72 -2.74 30.70
CA SER A 119 -19.46 -3.48 30.62
C SER A 119 -19.13 -4.15 31.97
N GLU A 120 -18.71 -5.42 31.98
CA GLU A 120 -18.39 -6.19 33.21
C GLU A 120 -17.30 -5.57 34.12
N SER A 121 -16.60 -4.50 33.71
CA SER A 121 -15.53 -3.85 34.48
C SER A 121 -16.00 -2.79 35.49
N THR A 122 -17.29 -2.51 35.60
CA THR A 122 -17.85 -1.51 36.55
C THR A 122 -17.62 -1.86 38.03
N ASN A 123 -17.09 -3.06 38.35
CA ASN A 123 -16.96 -3.54 39.72
C ASN A 123 -15.57 -3.40 40.37
N SER A 124 -14.61 -2.69 39.76
CA SER A 124 -13.32 -2.37 40.43
C SER A 124 -13.30 -0.93 40.95
N GLY A 125 -13.32 -0.80 42.27
CA GLY A 125 -13.54 0.44 42.98
C GLY A 125 -12.51 1.57 42.76
N GLY A 126 -12.99 2.80 42.99
CA GLY A 126 -12.18 3.90 43.51
C GLY A 126 -11.27 4.61 42.51
N GLY A 127 -11.81 5.08 41.38
CA GLY A 127 -11.14 6.05 40.50
C GLY A 127 -11.80 7.42 40.64
N ARG A 128 -11.03 8.41 41.11
CA ARG A 128 -11.40 9.84 41.30
C ARG A 128 -12.52 10.35 40.37
N GLY A 129 -13.74 10.45 40.92
CA GLY A 129 -14.77 11.32 40.38
C GLY A 129 -14.29 12.77 40.53
N GLY A 130 -13.88 13.38 39.43
CA GLY A 130 -13.89 14.84 39.35
C GLY A 130 -15.35 15.28 39.46
N GLU A 131 -15.63 16.28 40.29
CA GLU A 131 -16.94 16.94 40.31
C GLU A 131 -17.29 17.35 38.87
N MET A 132 -18.33 16.73 38.32
CA MET A 132 -18.90 17.14 37.04
C MET A 132 -19.42 18.58 37.23
N PRO A 133 -19.23 19.48 36.26
CA PRO A 133 -19.81 20.82 36.31
C PRO A 133 -21.32 20.73 36.58
N GLU A 134 -21.84 21.60 37.45
CA GLU A 134 -23.28 21.69 37.72
C GLU A 134 -24.05 21.85 36.40
N GLY A 135 -24.98 20.92 36.11
CA GLY A 135 -25.86 20.95 34.94
C GLY A 135 -25.61 19.89 33.85
N MET A 136 -24.56 19.07 33.92
CA MET A 136 -24.35 17.99 32.93
C MET A 136 -24.87 16.62 33.41
N THR A 137 -25.82 16.05 32.68
CA THR A 137 -26.29 14.67 32.85
C THR A 137 -25.22 13.70 32.34
N MET A 138 -24.99 12.60 33.07
CA MET A 138 -24.09 11.53 32.61
C MET A 138 -24.68 10.89 31.33
N PRO A 139 -23.93 10.83 30.22
CA PRO A 139 -24.44 10.25 28.98
C PRO A 139 -24.45 8.72 29.04
N ASP A 140 -25.46 8.14 28.38
CA ASP A 140 -25.63 6.69 28.23
C ASP A 140 -25.08 6.19 26.89
N PHE A 141 -25.16 7.03 25.85
CA PHE A 141 -24.84 6.67 24.47
C PHE A 141 -23.94 7.72 23.80
N SER A 142 -23.10 7.25 22.88
CA SER A 142 -22.39 8.11 21.95
C SER A 142 -23.10 8.13 20.61
N LEU A 143 -23.40 9.32 20.09
CA LEU A 143 -23.96 9.50 18.77
C LEU A 143 -22.86 9.93 17.80
N ASN A 144 -22.63 9.12 16.79
CA ASN A 144 -21.70 9.40 15.70
C ASN A 144 -22.51 9.88 14.49
N GLY A 145 -22.38 11.15 14.15
CA GLY A 145 -22.92 11.73 12.94
C GLY A 145 -22.07 11.32 11.75
N VAL A 146 -22.71 10.73 10.75
CA VAL A 146 -22.06 10.34 9.49
C VAL A 146 -22.92 10.72 8.30
N THR A 147 -22.28 10.99 7.17
CA THR A 147 -22.97 11.19 5.87
C THR A 147 -23.12 9.85 5.15
N ASN A 148 -22.08 9.03 5.19
CA ASN A 148 -22.09 7.67 4.68
C ASN A 148 -21.26 6.75 5.58
N MET A 149 -21.92 5.78 6.20
CA MET A 149 -21.31 4.79 7.09
C MET A 149 -20.33 3.86 6.35
N GLU A 150 -20.51 3.65 5.04
CA GLU A 150 -19.63 2.82 4.23
C GLU A 150 -18.22 3.42 4.04
N LEU A 151 -18.09 4.73 4.28
CA LEU A 151 -16.82 5.45 4.20
C LEU A 151 -16.09 5.53 5.56
N LEU A 152 -16.62 4.87 6.60
CA LEU A 152 -15.93 4.75 7.88
C LEU A 152 -14.78 3.75 7.78
N ASP A 153 -13.65 4.06 8.42
CA ASP A 153 -12.48 3.16 8.50
C ASP A 153 -12.83 1.80 9.11
N THR A 154 -13.75 1.76 10.08
CA THR A 154 -14.21 0.52 10.70
C THR A 154 -15.06 -0.32 9.74
N TYR A 155 -15.80 0.32 8.84
CA TYR A 155 -16.60 -0.35 7.82
C TYR A 155 -15.71 -0.87 6.69
N THR A 156 -14.81 -0.04 6.15
CA THR A 156 -13.91 -0.40 5.04
C THR A 156 -12.94 -1.52 5.42
N ASN A 157 -12.41 -1.50 6.66
CA ASN A 157 -11.56 -2.57 7.18
C ASN A 157 -12.35 -3.81 7.66
N GLY A 158 -13.68 -3.77 7.58
CA GLY A 158 -14.56 -4.90 7.90
C GLY A 158 -14.68 -5.22 9.39
N THR A 159 -14.27 -4.33 10.29
CA THR A 159 -14.49 -4.49 11.73
C THR A 159 -15.91 -4.12 12.15
N LEU A 160 -16.58 -3.27 11.39
CA LEU A 160 -17.99 -2.91 11.53
C LEU A 160 -18.79 -3.47 10.35
N LYS A 161 -19.86 -4.21 10.62
CA LYS A 161 -20.72 -4.81 9.59
C LYS A 161 -22.19 -4.60 9.90
N ILE A 162 -23.01 -4.40 8.87
CA ILE A 162 -24.47 -4.46 9.01
C ILE A 162 -24.89 -5.93 8.99
N VAL A 163 -25.58 -6.36 10.04
CA VAL A 163 -26.08 -7.73 10.20
C VAL A 163 -27.55 -7.86 9.84
N ASP A 164 -28.33 -6.77 9.96
CA ASP A 164 -29.73 -6.70 9.55
C ASP A 164 -30.09 -5.26 9.13
N GLY A 165 -31.01 -5.11 8.17
CA GLY A 165 -31.41 -3.81 7.62
C GLY A 165 -30.39 -3.16 6.67
N GLU A 166 -30.29 -1.83 6.71
CA GLU A 166 -29.51 -1.00 5.78
C GLU A 166 -28.46 -0.15 6.52
N ALA A 167 -27.33 0.11 5.85
CA ALA A 167 -26.34 1.07 6.32
C ALA A 167 -26.87 2.51 6.17
N LEU A 168 -26.42 3.41 7.03
CA LEU A 168 -26.74 4.82 6.91
C LEU A 168 -25.93 5.46 5.77
N THR A 169 -26.62 5.89 4.72
CA THR A 169 -26.05 6.55 3.53
C THR A 169 -26.76 7.87 3.26
N THR A 170 -26.34 8.62 2.23
CA THR A 170 -26.94 9.91 1.84
C THR A 170 -28.42 9.82 1.46
N ASP A 171 -28.90 8.64 1.07
CA ASP A 171 -30.29 8.42 0.67
C ASP A 171 -31.20 8.01 1.86
N ALA A 172 -30.60 7.84 3.05
CA ALA A 172 -31.35 7.48 4.24
C ALA A 172 -32.35 8.59 4.62
N LYS A 173 -33.49 8.19 5.18
CA LYS A 173 -34.51 9.16 5.64
C LYS A 173 -33.97 9.94 6.83
N GLU A 174 -34.43 11.18 6.99
CA GLU A 174 -34.18 11.96 8.21
C GLU A 174 -34.55 11.14 9.47
N LYS A 175 -33.79 11.31 10.56
CA LYS A 175 -34.00 10.61 11.84
C LYS A 175 -33.85 9.10 11.77
N SER A 176 -33.09 8.60 10.81
CA SER A 176 -32.66 7.20 10.77
C SER A 176 -31.46 6.97 11.68
N VAL A 177 -31.43 5.82 12.35
CA VAL A 177 -30.33 5.41 13.22
C VAL A 177 -29.93 3.95 12.94
N VAL A 178 -28.63 3.68 13.04
CA VAL A 178 -28.07 2.32 13.10
C VAL A 178 -27.52 2.10 14.51
N ILE A 179 -27.89 0.98 15.11
CA ILE A 179 -27.50 0.61 16.49
C ILE A 179 -26.80 -0.75 16.52
N ASP A 180 -26.06 -1.05 17.59
CA ASP A 180 -25.43 -2.36 17.76
C ASP A 180 -26.47 -3.47 17.98
N GLU A 181 -26.21 -4.67 17.43
CA GLU A 181 -27.08 -5.84 17.54
C GLU A 181 -27.31 -6.28 18.99
N ASN A 182 -26.31 -6.09 19.86
CA ASN A 182 -26.41 -6.46 21.27
C ASN A 182 -27.30 -5.47 22.02
N LEU A 183 -27.18 -4.17 21.72
CA LEU A 183 -28.06 -3.14 22.28
C LEU A 183 -29.51 -3.35 21.86
N ALA A 184 -29.73 -3.71 20.60
CA ALA A 184 -31.06 -4.05 20.09
C ALA A 184 -31.64 -5.28 20.81
N THR A 185 -30.83 -6.32 21.00
CA THR A 185 -31.25 -7.56 21.65
C THR A 185 -31.62 -7.34 23.12
N GLU A 186 -30.82 -6.57 23.87
CA GLU A 186 -31.08 -6.29 25.30
C GLU A 186 -32.37 -5.48 25.51
N ASN A 187 -32.77 -4.69 24.52
CA ASN A 187 -33.95 -3.82 24.58
C ASN A 187 -35.15 -4.35 23.76
N ASP A 188 -35.09 -5.59 23.28
CA ASP A 188 -36.13 -6.22 22.45
C ASP A 188 -36.49 -5.43 21.16
N LEU A 189 -35.51 -4.74 20.56
CA LEU A 189 -35.70 -3.89 19.38
C LEU A 189 -35.36 -4.58 18.06
N LYS A 190 -35.99 -4.13 16.98
CA LYS A 190 -35.78 -4.61 15.61
C LYS A 190 -35.71 -3.45 14.62
N VAL A 191 -35.23 -3.75 13.40
CA VAL A 191 -35.29 -2.80 12.29
C VAL A 191 -36.75 -2.35 12.07
N GLY A 192 -36.95 -1.03 12.00
CA GLY A 192 -38.24 -0.37 11.89
C GLY A 192 -38.81 0.15 13.21
N ASP A 193 -38.28 -0.26 14.37
CA ASP A 193 -38.72 0.27 15.66
C ASP A 193 -38.19 1.69 15.89
N THR A 194 -38.86 2.42 16.79
CA THR A 194 -38.53 3.81 17.11
C THR A 194 -38.32 4.01 18.60
N PHE A 195 -37.39 4.88 18.96
CA PHE A 195 -37.13 5.25 20.36
C PHE A 195 -36.74 6.73 20.46
N LYS A 196 -36.82 7.30 21.67
CA LYS A 196 -36.52 8.70 21.93
C LYS A 196 -35.11 8.89 22.49
N LEU A 197 -34.29 9.67 21.78
CA LEU A 197 -32.99 10.14 22.27
C LEU A 197 -33.12 11.57 22.81
N THR A 198 -32.35 11.88 23.85
CA THR A 198 -32.29 13.22 24.46
C THR A 198 -30.84 13.69 24.55
N SER A 199 -30.56 14.90 24.09
CA SER A 199 -29.23 15.51 24.19
C SER A 199 -28.87 15.78 25.65
N THR A 200 -27.63 15.47 26.01
CA THR A 200 -27.05 15.82 27.33
C THR A 200 -26.58 17.27 27.42
N THR A 201 -26.52 17.99 26.29
CA THR A 201 -26.04 19.37 26.23
C THR A 201 -27.17 20.39 26.05
N THR A 202 -28.20 20.06 25.26
CA THR A 202 -29.28 21.00 24.87
C THR A 202 -30.66 20.63 25.40
N GLU A 203 -30.80 19.50 26.10
CA GLU A 203 -32.09 18.90 26.55
C GLU A 203 -33.11 18.61 25.42
N ASN A 204 -32.73 18.84 24.16
CA ASN A 204 -33.56 18.52 23.00
C ASN A 204 -33.77 17.01 22.89
N SER A 205 -35.00 16.60 22.56
CA SER A 205 -35.30 15.19 22.31
C SER A 205 -35.78 14.95 20.88
N VAL A 206 -35.27 13.88 20.27
CA VAL A 206 -35.66 13.44 18.94
C VAL A 206 -36.03 11.96 18.96
N THR A 207 -37.15 11.62 18.33
CA THR A 207 -37.52 10.23 18.05
C THR A 207 -36.84 9.79 16.76
N VAL A 208 -36.07 8.70 16.85
CA VAL A 208 -35.33 8.10 15.74
C VAL A 208 -35.91 6.75 15.37
N THR A 209 -35.69 6.31 14.12
CA THR A 209 -36.14 5.02 13.58
C THR A 209 -34.95 4.14 13.25
N ILE A 210 -34.94 2.89 13.71
CA ILE A 210 -33.87 1.95 13.42
C ILE A 210 -33.97 1.50 11.97
N ILE A 211 -32.94 1.77 11.17
CA ILE A 211 -32.86 1.31 9.77
C ILE A 211 -31.92 0.11 9.61
N GLY A 212 -31.02 -0.11 10.57
CA GLY A 212 -30.07 -1.20 10.52
C GLY A 212 -29.50 -1.56 11.89
N LEU A 213 -29.03 -2.79 11.99
CA LEU A 213 -28.29 -3.33 13.12
C LEU A 213 -26.86 -3.60 12.69
N SER A 214 -25.89 -3.09 13.45
CA SER A 214 -24.47 -3.31 13.20
C SER A 214 -23.86 -4.26 14.23
N ALA A 215 -22.81 -4.98 13.84
CA ALA A 215 -21.94 -5.71 14.74
C ALA A 215 -20.50 -5.21 14.57
N SER A 216 -19.84 -4.91 15.69
CA SER A 216 -18.42 -4.56 15.71
C SER A 216 -17.57 -5.69 16.28
N THR A 217 -16.50 -6.04 15.58
CA THR A 217 -15.45 -6.93 16.10
C THR A 217 -14.31 -6.19 16.79
N GLU A 218 -14.39 -4.85 16.90
CA GLU A 218 -13.45 -4.07 17.69
C GLU A 218 -13.67 -4.35 19.18
N ALA A 219 -12.95 -5.34 19.70
CA ALA A 219 -12.84 -5.51 21.12
C ALA A 219 -11.96 -4.38 21.69
N THR A 220 -12.55 -3.41 22.38
CA THR A 220 -11.78 -2.51 23.25
C THR A 220 -11.21 -3.35 24.39
N SER A 221 -9.95 -3.75 24.26
CA SER A 221 -9.24 -4.59 25.24
C SER A 221 -8.88 -3.85 26.54
N ASP A 222 -9.13 -2.54 26.61
CA ASP A 222 -8.79 -1.72 27.76
C ASP A 222 -10.02 -1.50 28.66
N ALA A 223 -10.10 -2.28 29.75
CA ALA A 223 -11.19 -2.24 30.72
C ALA A 223 -11.37 -0.85 31.37
N ASN A 224 -10.33 -0.01 31.35
CA ASN A 224 -10.39 1.37 31.83
C ASN A 224 -11.11 2.32 30.87
N PHE A 225 -11.11 2.03 29.57
CA PHE A 225 -11.83 2.82 28.56
C PHE A 225 -13.34 2.50 28.57
N ARG A 226 -13.68 1.27 28.95
CA ARG A 226 -15.06 0.80 29.22
C ARG A 226 -15.67 1.35 30.52
N ALA A 227 -14.89 2.08 31.33
CA ALA A 227 -15.35 2.58 32.64
C ALA A 227 -16.44 3.66 32.55
N ALA A 228 -16.67 4.26 31.38
CA ALA A 228 -17.85 5.07 31.11
C ALA A 228 -18.70 4.37 30.03
N GLY A 229 -19.90 3.94 30.39
CA GLY A 229 -20.74 3.06 29.56
C GLY A 229 -21.00 3.59 28.14
N PHE A 230 -21.12 4.91 27.97
CA PHE A 230 -21.29 5.55 26.65
C PHE A 230 -20.10 5.41 25.70
N MET A 231 -18.91 5.05 26.21
CA MET A 231 -17.71 4.79 25.40
C MET A 231 -17.60 3.31 24.98
N ASP A 232 -18.47 2.43 25.47
CA ASP A 232 -18.53 1.04 25.01
C ASP A 232 -18.95 1.00 23.53
N PRO A 233 -18.25 0.26 22.65
CA PRO A 233 -18.64 0.12 21.25
C PRO A 233 -20.10 -0.30 21.05
N MET A 234 -20.67 -1.08 21.98
CA MET A 234 -22.06 -1.53 21.93
C MET A 234 -23.08 -0.42 22.21
N ASN A 235 -22.66 0.68 22.85
CA ASN A 235 -23.49 1.85 23.14
C ASN A 235 -23.26 3.01 22.17
N GLN A 236 -22.57 2.76 21.05
CA GLN A 236 -22.41 3.72 19.97
C GLN A 236 -23.55 3.58 18.96
N MET A 237 -24.06 4.72 18.49
CA MET A 237 -25.09 4.78 17.47
C MET A 237 -24.63 5.64 16.31
N TYR A 238 -25.00 5.27 15.09
CA TYR A 238 -24.73 6.06 13.88
C TYR A 238 -26.01 6.73 13.42
N ILE A 239 -25.95 8.05 13.25
CA ILE A 239 -27.11 8.88 12.89
C ILE A 239 -26.70 9.87 11.79
N ALA A 240 -27.65 10.31 10.99
CA ALA A 240 -27.37 11.28 9.95
C ALA A 240 -27.00 12.64 10.57
N ASN A 241 -26.07 13.35 9.93
CA ASN A 241 -25.54 14.63 10.42
C ASN A 241 -26.61 15.72 10.60
N ASP A 242 -27.63 15.71 9.73
CA ASP A 242 -28.81 16.59 9.83
C ASP A 242 -29.57 16.41 11.15
N THR A 243 -29.65 15.17 11.62
CA THR A 243 -30.33 14.79 12.84
C THR A 243 -29.42 15.04 14.03
N LEU A 244 -28.11 14.75 13.91
CA LEU A 244 -27.11 15.07 14.94
C LEU A 244 -27.07 16.57 15.26
N ALA A 245 -27.28 17.43 14.27
CA ALA A 245 -27.33 18.88 14.45
C ALA A 245 -28.32 19.35 15.53
N SER A 246 -29.43 18.65 15.69
CA SER A 246 -30.42 18.96 16.73
C SER A 246 -29.95 18.65 18.17
N PHE A 247 -28.86 17.89 18.31
CA PHE A 247 -28.27 17.49 19.60
C PHE A 247 -27.06 18.34 20.02
N SER A 248 -26.37 19.02 19.08
CA SER A 248 -25.08 19.68 19.34
C SER A 248 -25.20 21.10 19.91
N THR A 249 -26.06 21.97 19.34
CA THR A 249 -26.21 23.37 19.81
C THR A 249 -27.66 23.85 19.66
N GLU A 250 -28.09 24.84 20.47
CA GLU A 250 -29.40 25.49 20.30
C GLU A 250 -29.55 26.18 18.92
N GLU A 251 -28.43 26.54 18.29
CA GLU A 251 -28.38 27.14 16.95
C GLU A 251 -28.27 26.11 15.81
N GLY A 252 -28.16 24.81 16.10
CA GLY A 252 -28.12 23.73 15.11
C GLY A 252 -26.81 23.59 14.33
N THR A 253 -25.72 24.16 14.82
CA THR A 253 -24.37 23.99 14.24
C THR A 253 -23.67 22.77 14.83
N VAL A 254 -23.12 21.92 13.96
CA VAL A 254 -22.33 20.74 14.33
C VAL A 254 -20.85 21.08 14.17
N SER A 255 -20.07 20.95 15.24
CA SER A 255 -18.60 20.94 15.12
C SER A 255 -18.17 19.62 14.46
N VAL A 256 -17.68 19.72 13.23
CA VAL A 256 -17.16 18.57 12.50
C VAL A 256 -15.85 18.15 13.16
N SER A 257 -15.77 16.90 13.60
CA SER A 257 -14.59 16.35 14.29
C SER A 257 -13.53 15.85 13.32
N SER A 258 -13.97 15.32 12.17
CA SER A 258 -13.11 14.95 11.05
C SER A 258 -13.89 14.88 9.74
N VAL A 259 -13.18 14.98 8.62
CA VAL A 259 -13.74 14.88 7.27
C VAL A 259 -12.99 13.82 6.50
N VAL A 260 -13.69 12.86 5.92
CA VAL A 260 -13.10 11.82 5.08
C VAL A 260 -13.43 12.10 3.62
N TYR A 261 -12.41 12.34 2.82
CA TYR A 261 -12.50 12.48 1.37
C TYR A 261 -12.26 11.13 0.72
N ALA A 262 -13.25 10.58 0.03
CA ALA A 262 -13.07 9.43 -0.83
C ALA A 262 -12.68 9.91 -2.23
N LEU A 263 -11.53 9.45 -2.73
CA LEU A 263 -11.00 9.85 -4.03
C LEU A 263 -11.47 8.90 -5.15
N GLU A 264 -11.42 9.36 -6.39
CA GLU A 264 -11.71 8.54 -7.57
C GLU A 264 -10.69 7.42 -7.76
N ASP A 265 -9.39 7.73 -7.58
CA ASP A 265 -8.28 6.79 -7.75
C ASP A 265 -7.31 6.82 -6.54
N PRO A 266 -7.03 5.66 -5.90
CA PRO A 266 -6.04 5.58 -4.82
C PRO A 266 -4.63 6.08 -5.18
N SER A 267 -4.26 6.08 -6.46
CA SER A 267 -2.96 6.57 -6.92
C SER A 267 -2.83 8.10 -6.85
N GLU A 268 -3.95 8.82 -6.74
CA GLU A 268 -4.01 10.29 -6.69
C GLU A 268 -3.88 10.86 -5.29
N ILE A 269 -3.87 10.04 -4.23
CA ILE A 269 -3.74 10.47 -2.82
C ILE A 269 -2.62 11.51 -2.63
N ASN A 270 -1.44 11.28 -3.21
CA ASN A 270 -0.30 12.18 -3.07
C ASN A 270 -0.46 13.50 -3.83
N THR A 271 -1.22 13.49 -4.93
CA THR A 271 -1.56 14.69 -5.70
C THR A 271 -2.60 15.48 -4.93
N PHE A 272 -3.71 14.83 -4.57
CA PHE A 272 -4.79 15.40 -3.77
C PHE A 272 -4.28 16.06 -2.49
N LYS A 273 -3.42 15.37 -1.70
CA LYS A 273 -2.86 15.95 -0.46
C LYS A 273 -2.12 17.27 -0.74
N LYS A 274 -1.36 17.36 -1.83
CA LYS A 274 -0.61 18.59 -2.17
C LYS A 274 -1.54 19.71 -2.63
N GLU A 275 -2.55 19.38 -3.42
CA GLU A 275 -3.50 20.36 -3.94
C GLU A 275 -4.43 20.87 -2.84
N ALA A 276 -4.96 19.98 -2.00
CA ALA A 276 -5.74 20.32 -0.81
C ALA A 276 -4.97 21.24 0.15
N MET A 277 -3.67 20.95 0.39
CA MET A 277 -2.80 21.82 1.20
C MET A 277 -2.51 23.19 0.58
N ALA A 278 -2.62 23.31 -0.75
CA ALA A 278 -2.37 24.57 -1.45
C ALA A 278 -3.62 25.46 -1.55
N VAL A 279 -4.81 24.84 -1.64
CA VAL A 279 -6.09 25.54 -1.82
C VAL A 279 -6.74 25.91 -0.49
N SER A 280 -6.56 25.09 0.54
CA SER A 280 -7.22 25.31 1.83
C SER A 280 -6.49 26.33 2.71
N PRO A 281 -7.19 27.26 3.37
CA PRO A 281 -6.60 28.21 4.31
C PRO A 281 -6.32 27.59 5.70
N LEU A 282 -6.52 26.27 5.87
CA LEU A 282 -6.34 25.56 7.14
C LEU A 282 -4.91 25.70 7.68
N ASP A 283 -4.82 25.77 9.00
CA ASP A 283 -3.55 25.71 9.70
C ASP A 283 -3.04 24.26 9.77
N TRP A 284 -2.12 23.93 8.87
CA TRP A 284 -1.46 22.62 8.81
C TRP A 284 -0.53 22.34 10.01
N ASP A 285 -0.32 23.31 10.91
CA ASP A 285 0.30 23.01 12.20
C ASP A 285 -0.69 22.40 13.20
N THR A 286 -1.99 22.67 13.04
CA THR A 286 -3.08 22.18 13.91
C THR A 286 -3.81 20.98 13.30
N PHE A 287 -3.99 20.99 11.98
CA PHE A 287 -4.70 19.94 11.24
C PHE A 287 -3.74 19.05 10.47
N THR A 288 -4.10 17.77 10.36
CA THR A 288 -3.46 16.80 9.49
C THR A 288 -4.47 16.32 8.44
N LEU A 289 -3.99 16.20 7.21
CA LEU A 289 -4.70 15.56 6.11
C LEU A 289 -3.89 14.32 5.75
N ASP A 290 -4.38 13.15 6.14
CA ASP A 290 -3.66 11.92 5.88
C ASP A 290 -4.56 10.79 5.38
N ALA A 291 -4.01 9.95 4.51
CA ALA A 291 -4.67 8.70 4.18
C ALA A 291 -4.63 7.80 5.42
N ASN A 292 -5.46 6.75 5.46
CA ASN A 292 -5.36 5.73 6.50
C ASN A 292 -4.05 4.93 6.33
N ASP A 293 -2.95 5.58 6.69
CA ASP A 293 -1.57 5.19 6.43
C ASP A 293 -1.24 3.90 7.15
N ALA A 294 -1.90 3.60 8.28
CA ALA A 294 -1.66 2.38 9.02
C ALA A 294 -2.15 1.13 8.27
N ALA A 295 -3.36 1.15 7.69
CA ALA A 295 -3.87 0.04 6.89
C ALA A 295 -3.14 -0.05 5.55
N TYR A 296 -2.93 1.10 4.89
CA TYR A 296 -2.20 1.18 3.64
C TYR A 296 -0.75 0.69 3.74
N GLN A 297 0.03 1.18 4.72
CA GLN A 297 1.42 0.75 4.91
C GLN A 297 1.53 -0.71 5.33
N LYS A 298 0.56 -1.23 6.09
CA LYS A 298 0.55 -2.66 6.47
C LYS A 298 0.27 -3.59 5.30
N MET A 299 -0.55 -3.19 4.34
CA MET A 299 -0.95 -4.04 3.22
C MET A 299 -0.13 -3.81 1.95
N VAL A 300 0.06 -2.54 1.57
CA VAL A 300 0.76 -2.15 0.33
C VAL A 300 2.27 -2.03 0.55
N GLY A 301 2.71 -1.69 1.77
CA GLY A 301 4.13 -1.51 2.10
C GLY A 301 5.00 -2.74 1.77
N PRO A 302 4.63 -3.97 2.20
CA PRO A 302 5.35 -5.18 1.82
C PRO A 302 5.38 -5.41 0.30
N ILE A 303 4.27 -5.13 -0.41
CA ILE A 303 4.17 -5.30 -1.87
C ILE A 303 5.14 -4.36 -2.61
N GLU A 304 5.21 -3.10 -2.18
CA GLU A 304 6.14 -2.12 -2.74
C GLU A 304 7.61 -2.49 -2.44
N GLN A 305 7.90 -3.06 -1.27
CA GLN A 305 9.22 -3.59 -0.95
C GLN A 305 9.63 -4.72 -1.89
N VAL A 306 8.76 -5.70 -2.15
CA VAL A 306 8.98 -6.77 -3.13
C VAL A 306 9.25 -6.20 -4.53
N ALA A 307 8.47 -5.20 -4.96
CA ALA A 307 8.63 -4.55 -6.26
C ALA A 307 9.98 -3.82 -6.37
N SER A 308 10.37 -3.07 -5.34
CA SER A 308 11.63 -2.32 -5.30
C SER A 308 12.87 -3.23 -5.20
N PHE A 309 12.77 -4.33 -4.45
CA PHE A 309 13.79 -5.35 -4.35
C PHE A 309 14.02 -6.01 -5.70
N SER A 310 12.94 -6.42 -6.38
CA SER A 310 13.00 -7.02 -7.72
C SER A 310 13.64 -6.08 -8.74
N LYS A 311 13.30 -4.79 -8.70
CA LYS A 311 13.96 -3.76 -9.53
C LYS A 311 15.46 -3.69 -9.28
N SER A 312 15.87 -3.73 -8.02
CA SER A 312 17.29 -3.68 -7.63
C SER A 312 18.06 -4.92 -8.09
N VAL A 313 17.44 -6.10 -8.00
CA VAL A 313 17.98 -7.36 -8.52
C VAL A 313 18.17 -7.31 -10.03
N VAL A 314 17.19 -6.78 -10.79
CA VAL A 314 17.32 -6.60 -12.25
C VAL A 314 18.54 -5.75 -12.60
N TYR A 315 18.75 -4.62 -11.93
CA TYR A 315 19.92 -3.77 -12.16
C TYR A 315 21.23 -4.48 -11.82
N LEU A 316 21.30 -5.14 -10.67
CA LEU A 316 22.48 -5.87 -10.22
C LEU A 316 22.86 -6.97 -11.21
N VAL A 317 21.90 -7.81 -11.59
CA VAL A 317 22.11 -8.93 -12.53
C VAL A 317 22.49 -8.41 -13.92
N SER A 318 21.87 -7.33 -14.39
CA SER A 318 22.18 -6.73 -15.69
C SER A 318 23.62 -6.22 -15.76
N ILE A 319 24.07 -5.52 -14.71
CA ILE A 319 25.43 -4.97 -14.63
C ILE A 319 26.46 -6.10 -14.49
N ALA A 320 26.27 -7.02 -13.53
CA ALA A 320 27.18 -8.14 -13.31
C ALA A 320 27.25 -9.06 -14.54
N GLY A 321 26.09 -9.37 -15.12
CA GLY A 321 25.96 -10.17 -16.33
C GLY A 321 26.65 -9.53 -17.53
N GLY A 322 26.47 -8.22 -17.73
CA GLY A 322 27.17 -7.46 -18.77
C GLY A 322 28.69 -7.46 -18.59
N LEU A 323 29.19 -7.31 -17.37
CA LEU A 323 30.64 -7.39 -17.09
C LEU A 323 31.21 -8.77 -17.40
N ILE A 324 30.52 -9.84 -16.98
CA ILE A 324 30.93 -11.22 -17.28
C ILE A 324 30.95 -11.47 -18.79
N LEU A 325 29.90 -11.03 -19.50
CA LEU A 325 29.82 -11.15 -20.96
C LEU A 325 30.93 -10.36 -21.66
N ALA A 326 31.20 -9.13 -21.23
CA ALA A 326 32.29 -8.32 -21.77
C ALA A 326 33.66 -8.99 -21.59
N LEU A 327 33.92 -9.58 -20.42
CA LEU A 327 35.16 -10.33 -20.15
C LEU A 327 35.28 -11.57 -21.05
N LEU A 328 34.20 -12.33 -21.22
CA LEU A 328 34.19 -13.50 -22.11
C LEU A 328 34.45 -13.12 -23.57
N ILE A 329 33.83 -12.03 -24.02
CA ILE A 329 34.04 -11.49 -25.37
C ILE A 329 35.49 -11.01 -25.51
N LEU A 330 36.05 -10.34 -24.50
CA LEU A 330 37.45 -9.92 -24.49
C LEU A 330 38.42 -11.09 -24.62
N LEU A 331 38.19 -12.18 -23.89
CA LEU A 331 38.98 -13.41 -24.01
C LEU A 331 38.82 -14.05 -25.40
N SER A 332 37.61 -14.05 -25.96
CA SER A 332 37.36 -14.52 -27.33
C SER A 332 38.11 -13.69 -28.38
N VAL A 333 38.10 -12.36 -28.23
CA VAL A 333 38.88 -11.43 -29.05
C VAL A 333 40.37 -11.72 -28.93
N ARG A 334 40.88 -11.93 -27.70
CA ARG A 334 42.29 -12.20 -27.41
C ARG A 334 42.85 -13.40 -28.16
N GLU A 335 42.08 -14.49 -28.23
CA GLU A 335 42.46 -15.72 -28.93
C GLU A 335 42.42 -15.59 -30.45
N ARG A 336 41.58 -14.69 -30.97
CA ARG A 336 41.42 -14.46 -32.42
C ARG A 336 42.24 -13.28 -32.92
N ARG A 337 43.15 -12.74 -32.10
CA ARG A 337 43.93 -11.54 -32.47
C ARG A 337 44.75 -11.74 -33.74
N LYS A 338 45.38 -12.92 -33.93
CA LYS A 338 46.14 -13.25 -35.14
C LYS A 338 45.23 -13.27 -36.38
N GLU A 339 44.08 -13.92 -36.30
CA GLU A 339 43.07 -13.96 -37.39
C GLU A 339 42.58 -12.55 -37.76
N MET A 340 42.18 -11.75 -36.76
CA MET A 340 41.70 -10.39 -36.97
C MET A 340 42.82 -9.47 -37.51
N GLY A 341 44.06 -9.67 -37.08
CA GLY A 341 45.23 -8.95 -37.61
C GLY A 341 45.48 -9.23 -39.09
N ILE A 342 45.36 -10.48 -39.53
CA ILE A 342 45.48 -10.87 -40.95
C ILE A 342 44.38 -10.21 -41.78
N LEU A 343 43.13 -10.19 -41.29
CA LEU A 343 42.00 -9.57 -41.98
C LEU A 343 42.14 -8.05 -42.12
N LEU A 344 42.64 -7.39 -41.08
CA LEU A 344 42.99 -5.96 -41.14
C LEU A 344 44.12 -5.70 -42.14
N ALA A 345 45.15 -6.56 -42.18
CA ALA A 345 46.25 -6.45 -43.14
C ALA A 345 45.79 -6.66 -44.60
N MET A 346 44.76 -7.47 -44.82
CA MET A 346 44.10 -7.64 -46.13
C MET A 346 43.13 -6.49 -46.49
N GLY A 347 43.05 -5.43 -45.66
CA GLY A 347 42.27 -4.23 -45.95
C GLY A 347 40.82 -4.25 -45.46
N GLU A 348 40.43 -5.18 -44.58
CA GLU A 348 39.10 -5.17 -43.99
C GLU A 348 38.95 -4.03 -42.97
N LYS A 349 37.82 -3.30 -43.02
CA LYS A 349 37.55 -2.20 -42.08
C LYS A 349 37.35 -2.73 -40.66
N ARG A 350 37.87 -2.04 -39.66
CA ARG A 350 37.67 -2.35 -38.22
C ARG A 350 36.19 -2.47 -37.85
N SER A 351 35.32 -1.63 -38.41
CA SER A 351 33.87 -1.70 -38.20
C SER A 351 33.23 -3.00 -38.67
N LYS A 352 33.77 -3.67 -39.71
CA LYS A 352 33.27 -4.98 -40.16
C LYS A 352 33.63 -6.09 -39.18
N LEU A 353 34.79 -5.99 -38.52
CA LEU A 353 35.17 -6.93 -37.45
C LEU A 353 34.31 -6.74 -36.21
N MET A 354 34.03 -5.49 -35.83
CA MET A 354 33.08 -5.17 -34.75
C MET A 354 31.68 -5.69 -35.08
N GLY A 355 31.20 -5.45 -36.30
CA GLY A 355 29.91 -5.93 -36.79
C GLY A 355 29.82 -7.46 -36.82
N GLN A 356 30.91 -8.16 -37.14
CA GLN A 356 30.93 -9.62 -37.05
C GLN A 356 30.75 -10.11 -35.61
N LEU A 357 31.45 -9.49 -34.65
CA LEU A 357 31.35 -9.86 -33.24
C LEU A 357 29.96 -9.56 -32.69
N LEU A 358 29.37 -8.41 -33.04
CA LEU A 358 27.98 -8.08 -32.71
C LEU A 358 27.01 -9.13 -33.23
N ILE A 359 27.11 -9.51 -34.51
CA ILE A 359 26.21 -10.51 -35.11
C ILE A 359 26.41 -11.90 -34.50
N GLU A 360 27.65 -12.29 -34.21
CA GLU A 360 27.97 -13.56 -33.55
C GLU A 360 27.29 -13.62 -32.16
N THR A 361 27.42 -12.57 -31.35
CA THR A 361 26.80 -12.51 -30.02
C THR A 361 25.28 -12.37 -30.10
N PHE A 362 24.73 -11.55 -31.00
CA PHE A 362 23.28 -11.39 -31.16
C PHE A 362 22.60 -12.68 -31.65
N ALA A 363 23.25 -13.45 -32.54
CA ALA A 363 22.70 -14.73 -32.98
C ALA A 363 22.60 -15.74 -31.82
N ILE A 364 23.58 -15.73 -30.90
CA ILE A 364 23.53 -16.55 -29.68
C ILE A 364 22.46 -16.01 -28.72
N ALA A 365 22.38 -14.68 -28.54
CA ALA A 365 21.39 -14.04 -27.69
C ALA A 365 19.96 -14.31 -28.15
N ALA A 366 19.69 -14.34 -29.46
CA ALA A 366 18.38 -14.70 -29.99
C ALA A 366 17.94 -16.11 -29.55
N ILE A 367 18.85 -17.09 -29.60
CA ILE A 367 18.57 -18.45 -29.11
C ILE A 367 18.40 -18.45 -27.59
N ALA A 368 19.25 -17.71 -26.87
CA ALA A 368 19.14 -17.59 -25.42
C ALA A 368 17.78 -17.03 -24.99
N PHE A 369 17.29 -15.96 -25.64
CA PHE A 369 15.99 -15.35 -25.35
C PHE A 369 14.83 -16.30 -25.64
N LEU A 370 14.91 -17.12 -26.70
CA LEU A 370 13.90 -18.15 -26.95
C LEU A 370 13.86 -19.19 -25.82
N VAL A 371 15.02 -19.64 -25.34
CA VAL A 371 15.11 -20.55 -24.20
C VAL A 371 14.56 -19.89 -22.94
N THR A 372 14.98 -18.66 -22.66
CA THR A 372 14.49 -17.87 -21.51
C THR A 372 12.98 -17.70 -21.55
N TYR A 373 12.39 -17.41 -22.71
CA TYR A 373 10.94 -17.34 -22.86
C TYR A 373 10.26 -18.68 -22.53
N ALA A 374 10.78 -19.78 -23.06
CA ALA A 374 10.24 -21.12 -22.80
C ALA A 374 10.36 -21.55 -21.33
N THR A 375 11.44 -21.18 -20.65
CA THR A 375 11.70 -21.55 -19.24
C THR A 375 11.27 -20.49 -18.23
N GLY A 376 10.84 -19.32 -18.72
CA GLY A 376 10.66 -18.11 -17.93
C GLY A 376 9.55 -18.21 -16.91
N GLY A 377 8.40 -18.77 -17.31
CA GLY A 377 7.24 -18.92 -16.41
C GLY A 377 7.57 -19.82 -15.23
N MET A 378 8.26 -20.94 -15.48
CA MET A 378 8.68 -21.87 -14.42
C MET A 378 9.69 -21.22 -13.45
N THR A 379 10.67 -20.47 -13.98
CA THR A 379 11.71 -19.84 -13.17
C THR A 379 11.16 -18.68 -12.34
N SER A 380 10.23 -17.91 -12.90
CA SER A 380 9.59 -16.77 -12.23
C SER A 380 8.69 -17.23 -11.10
N GLN A 381 7.88 -18.28 -11.33
CA GLN A 381 7.02 -18.85 -10.30
C GLN A 381 7.85 -19.40 -9.13
N PHE A 382 8.90 -20.17 -9.42
CA PHE A 382 9.79 -20.70 -8.38
C PHE A 382 10.43 -19.60 -7.51
N MET A 383 10.89 -18.51 -8.13
CA MET A 383 11.47 -17.38 -7.39
C MET A 383 10.41 -16.63 -6.56
N THR A 384 9.21 -16.46 -7.11
CA THR A 384 8.07 -15.82 -6.41
C THR A 384 7.67 -16.62 -5.18
N ASP A 385 7.52 -17.94 -5.30
CA ASP A 385 7.17 -18.83 -4.20
C ASP A 385 8.24 -18.81 -3.08
N GLN A 386 9.54 -18.70 -3.43
CA GLN A 386 10.60 -18.58 -2.43
C GLN A 386 10.64 -17.23 -1.72
N LEU A 387 10.38 -16.13 -2.44
CA LEU A 387 10.35 -14.79 -1.85
C LEU A 387 9.12 -14.65 -0.93
N LEU A 388 7.94 -15.05 -1.40
CA LEU A 388 6.71 -15.00 -0.63
C LEU A 388 6.81 -15.83 0.66
N ASN A 389 7.36 -17.05 0.57
CA ASN A 389 7.58 -17.86 1.77
C ASN A 389 8.57 -17.21 2.76
N ARG A 390 9.59 -16.49 2.30
CA ARG A 390 10.51 -15.77 3.21
C ARG A 390 9.84 -14.56 3.84
N GLU A 391 9.07 -13.79 3.07
CA GLU A 391 8.39 -12.58 3.56
C GLU A 391 7.25 -12.91 4.51
N VAL A 392 6.47 -13.98 4.25
CA VAL A 392 5.45 -14.49 5.19
C VAL A 392 6.11 -15.00 6.49
N THR A 393 7.26 -15.66 6.38
CA THR A 393 8.00 -16.17 7.55
C THR A 393 8.68 -15.05 8.36
N GLU A 394 9.20 -14.00 7.70
CA GLU A 394 9.80 -12.83 8.36
C GLU A 394 8.74 -11.86 8.90
N ALA A 395 7.61 -11.66 8.21
CA ALA A 395 6.45 -10.91 8.70
C ALA A 395 5.90 -11.57 9.98
N ALA A 396 5.74 -12.90 9.99
CA ALA A 396 5.36 -13.65 11.20
C ALA A 396 6.37 -13.51 12.35
N SER A 397 7.66 -13.29 12.04
CA SER A 397 8.72 -13.11 13.04
C SER A 397 8.82 -11.66 13.56
N SER A 398 8.49 -10.66 12.73
CA SER A 398 8.53 -9.24 13.09
C SER A 398 7.38 -8.83 14.01
N VAL A 399 6.21 -9.49 13.90
CA VAL A 399 5.07 -9.26 14.82
C VAL A 399 5.40 -9.69 16.25
N ALA A 400 6.29 -10.67 16.45
CA ALA A 400 6.72 -11.08 17.79
C ALA A 400 7.61 -10.03 18.50
N THR A 401 8.18 -9.07 17.76
CA THR A 401 9.18 -8.14 18.31
C THR A 401 8.68 -6.69 18.42
N GLN A 402 7.61 -6.32 17.70
CA GLN A 402 7.12 -4.93 17.68
C GLN A 402 5.93 -4.66 18.62
N THR A 403 5.28 -5.67 19.20
CA THR A 403 4.35 -5.51 20.34
C THR A 403 5.07 -5.39 21.69
N GLY A 404 6.25 -4.76 21.68
CA GLY A 404 7.14 -4.58 22.85
C GLY A 404 6.70 -3.50 23.84
N PHE A 405 5.39 -3.29 24.01
CA PHE A 405 4.85 -2.45 25.08
C PHE A 405 3.57 -3.07 25.67
N GLY A 406 3.75 -4.13 26.43
CA GLY A 406 2.69 -4.77 27.20
C GLY A 406 3.30 -5.89 28.03
N GLY A 407 3.13 -5.83 29.36
CA GLY A 407 3.76 -6.75 30.30
C GLY A 407 3.41 -8.23 30.08
N PRO A 408 4.04 -9.14 30.85
CA PRO A 408 3.93 -10.59 30.65
C PRO A 408 2.47 -11.07 30.80
N GLY A 409 1.77 -11.25 29.69
CA GLY A 409 0.36 -11.71 29.67
C GLY A 409 -0.46 -11.36 28.41
N GLY A 410 0.02 -10.49 27.51
CA GLY A 410 -0.76 -10.06 26.34
C GLY A 410 -0.82 -11.09 25.20
N ARG A 411 -1.91 -11.85 25.13
CA ARG A 411 -2.28 -12.73 23.98
C ARG A 411 -2.85 -11.98 22.76
N GLY A 412 -2.78 -10.64 22.73
CA GLY A 412 -3.41 -9.80 21.70
C GLY A 412 -2.66 -9.71 20.36
N GLY A 413 -1.38 -10.08 20.30
CA GLY A 413 -0.61 -10.02 19.05
C GLY A 413 -0.98 -11.10 18.03
N GLN A 414 -1.67 -12.16 18.46
CA GLN A 414 -1.91 -13.35 17.64
C GLN A 414 -3.21 -13.28 16.83
N GLN A 415 -4.17 -12.43 17.20
CA GLN A 415 -5.44 -12.25 16.47
C GLN A 415 -5.33 -11.32 15.25
N VAL A 416 -4.29 -10.48 15.20
CA VAL A 416 -4.02 -9.58 14.05
C VAL A 416 -3.41 -10.34 12.86
N LEU A 417 -2.84 -11.53 13.07
CA LEU A 417 -2.30 -12.34 11.97
C LEU A 417 -3.36 -13.10 11.17
N ASP A 418 -4.49 -13.44 11.78
CA ASP A 418 -5.55 -14.25 11.12
C ASP A 418 -6.51 -13.43 10.25
N SER A 419 -6.49 -12.10 10.39
CA SER A 419 -7.40 -11.17 9.71
C SER A 419 -6.80 -10.46 8.50
N ILE A 420 -5.51 -10.65 8.22
CA ILE A 420 -4.89 -10.15 7.00
C ILE A 420 -5.11 -11.21 5.91
N PRO A 421 -5.82 -10.90 4.81
CA PRO A 421 -5.89 -11.79 3.67
C PRO A 421 -4.47 -12.04 3.18
N GLN A 422 -3.95 -13.24 3.49
CA GLN A 422 -2.67 -13.67 2.97
C GLN A 422 -2.80 -13.69 1.46
N ILE A 423 -1.94 -12.94 0.75
CA ILE A 423 -1.87 -13.02 -0.71
C ILE A 423 -1.29 -14.40 -1.02
N THR A 424 -2.16 -15.41 -1.09
CA THR A 424 -1.74 -16.82 -1.17
C THR A 424 -1.26 -17.20 -2.56
N GLU A 425 -1.55 -16.39 -3.59
CA GLU A 425 -1.18 -16.69 -4.97
C GLU A 425 -0.85 -15.43 -5.76
N MET A 426 0.44 -15.14 -5.95
CA MET A 426 0.87 -14.18 -6.98
C MET A 426 1.16 -14.97 -8.25
N THR A 427 0.20 -15.00 -9.18
CA THR A 427 0.39 -15.68 -10.48
C THR A 427 1.23 -14.80 -11.42
N THR A 428 2.40 -15.30 -11.79
CA THR A 428 3.28 -14.59 -12.74
C THR A 428 2.83 -14.85 -14.18
N LYS A 429 1.85 -14.08 -14.67
CA LYS A 429 1.56 -14.04 -16.10
C LYS A 429 2.64 -13.22 -16.80
N ILE A 430 3.44 -13.88 -17.64
CA ILE A 430 4.42 -13.19 -18.49
C ILE A 430 3.66 -12.43 -19.57
N ASP A 431 3.44 -11.14 -19.34
CA ASP A 431 2.89 -10.23 -20.33
C ASP A 431 3.89 -9.97 -21.47
N TRP A 432 3.36 -9.62 -22.64
CA TRP A 432 4.14 -9.23 -23.81
C TRP A 432 5.02 -8.00 -23.55
N THR A 433 4.56 -7.11 -22.66
CA THR A 433 5.33 -5.94 -22.21
C THR A 433 6.61 -6.34 -21.47
N THR A 434 6.53 -7.29 -20.54
CA THR A 434 7.67 -7.87 -19.80
C THR A 434 8.69 -8.49 -20.77
N LEU A 435 8.20 -9.21 -21.78
CA LEU A 435 9.05 -9.86 -22.77
C LEU A 435 9.84 -8.82 -23.60
N LEU A 436 9.18 -7.75 -24.02
CA LEU A 436 9.82 -6.64 -24.72
C LEU A 436 10.90 -5.96 -23.85
N GLN A 437 10.63 -5.70 -22.57
CA GLN A 437 11.62 -5.13 -21.64
C GLN A 437 12.87 -6.00 -21.49
N VAL A 438 12.70 -7.33 -21.40
CA VAL A 438 13.82 -8.28 -21.33
C VAL A 438 14.62 -8.30 -22.62
N ILE A 439 13.97 -8.28 -23.78
CA ILE A 439 14.66 -8.22 -25.08
C ILE A 439 15.42 -6.89 -25.21
N GLU A 440 14.84 -5.78 -24.78
CA GLU A 440 15.46 -4.47 -24.84
C GLU A 440 16.73 -4.42 -23.97
N ILE A 441 16.61 -4.75 -22.68
CA ILE A 441 17.74 -4.75 -21.75
C ILE A 441 18.77 -5.80 -22.15
N GLY A 442 18.34 -7.00 -22.53
CA GLY A 442 19.23 -8.05 -23.00
C GLY A 442 20.01 -7.62 -24.26
N SER A 443 19.36 -6.94 -25.21
CA SER A 443 20.01 -6.39 -26.40
C SER A 443 20.99 -5.29 -26.06
N LEU A 444 20.66 -4.43 -25.10
CA LEU A 444 21.53 -3.37 -24.61
C LEU A 444 22.76 -3.94 -23.90
N ILE A 445 22.59 -4.97 -23.07
CA ILE A 445 23.68 -5.70 -22.41
C ILE A 445 24.61 -6.30 -23.47
N VAL A 446 24.07 -7.01 -24.47
CA VAL A 446 24.86 -7.60 -25.56
C VAL A 446 25.64 -6.52 -26.30
N PHE A 447 24.98 -5.42 -26.66
CA PHE A 447 25.60 -4.31 -27.38
C PHE A 447 26.76 -3.68 -26.61
N LEU A 448 26.54 -3.31 -25.33
CA LEU A 448 27.57 -2.72 -24.48
C LEU A 448 28.71 -3.70 -24.19
N SER A 449 28.40 -4.97 -23.99
CA SER A 449 29.38 -6.04 -23.73
C SER A 449 30.29 -6.29 -24.92
N VAL A 450 29.81 -6.06 -26.14
CA VAL A 450 30.63 -6.15 -27.36
C VAL A 450 31.42 -4.85 -27.59
N LEU A 451 30.85 -3.69 -27.27
CA LEU A 451 31.50 -2.41 -27.46
C LEU A 451 32.80 -2.27 -26.66
N LEU A 452 32.81 -2.66 -25.37
CA LEU A 452 33.98 -2.52 -24.50
C LEU A 452 35.23 -3.27 -25.06
N PRO A 453 35.16 -4.56 -25.40
CA PRO A 453 36.26 -5.28 -26.06
C PRO A 453 36.57 -4.76 -27.47
N SER A 454 35.58 -4.21 -28.18
CA SER A 454 35.78 -3.68 -29.52
C SER A 454 36.66 -2.42 -29.55
N LEU A 455 36.70 -1.64 -28.47
CA LEU A 455 37.67 -0.54 -28.33
C LEU A 455 39.13 -1.05 -28.32
N ALA A 456 39.36 -2.24 -27.75
CA ALA A 456 40.67 -2.88 -27.84
C ALA A 456 41.03 -3.24 -29.29
N LEU A 457 40.04 -3.61 -30.13
CA LEU A 457 40.24 -3.83 -31.57
C LEU A 457 40.61 -2.55 -32.33
N LEU A 458 40.06 -1.40 -31.92
CA LEU A 458 40.41 -0.11 -32.53
C LEU A 458 41.85 0.30 -32.26
N ARG A 459 42.43 -0.14 -31.14
CA ARG A 459 43.84 0.12 -30.79
C ARG A 459 44.82 -0.92 -31.35
N MET A 460 44.36 -1.91 -32.11
CA MET A 460 45.23 -2.94 -32.69
C MET A 460 46.02 -2.42 -33.90
N ASN A 461 47.34 -2.49 -33.80
CA ASN A 461 48.28 -2.27 -34.91
C ASN A 461 48.57 -3.62 -35.61
N PRO A 462 48.11 -3.82 -36.86
CA PRO A 462 48.25 -5.10 -37.56
C PRO A 462 49.70 -5.58 -37.65
N LYS A 463 50.63 -4.62 -37.82
CA LYS A 463 52.07 -4.87 -37.91
C LYS A 463 52.65 -5.47 -36.62
N GLU A 464 52.23 -4.97 -35.46
CA GLU A 464 52.73 -5.46 -34.15
C GLU A 464 52.18 -6.84 -33.80
N ILE A 465 50.97 -7.16 -34.23
CA ILE A 465 50.32 -8.46 -33.95
C ILE A 465 50.94 -9.58 -34.78
N LEU A 466 51.34 -9.28 -36.02
CA LEU A 466 51.98 -10.24 -36.93
C LEU A 466 53.46 -10.49 -36.58
N LEU A 467 54.10 -9.55 -35.87
CA LEU A 467 55.51 -9.64 -35.46
C LEU A 467 55.70 -10.23 -34.06
N ARG A 468 54.63 -10.38 -33.26
CA ARG A 468 54.69 -11.07 -31.96
C ARG A 468 54.46 -12.58 -32.14
N GLU A 469 55.55 -13.34 -32.10
CA GLU A 469 55.51 -14.79 -31.87
C GLU A 469 55.37 -15.07 -30.37
N ASP A 470 54.17 -14.88 -29.84
CA ASP A 470 53.74 -15.50 -28.58
C ASP A 470 52.42 -16.25 -28.81
#